data_AF-A0A381NLE8-F1
#
_entry.id   AF-A0A381NLE8-F1
#
_cell.length_a   1.000
_cell.length_b   1.000
_cell.length_c   1.000
_cell.angle_alpha   90.00
_cell.angle_beta   90.00
_cell.angle_gamma   90.00
#
_symmetry.space_group_name_H-M   'P 1'
#
loop_
_entity.id
_entity.type
_entity.pdbx_description
1 polymer ?
#
loop_
_entity_poly.entity_id
_entity_poly.type
_entity_poly.pdbx_seq_one_letter_code
_entity_poly.pdbx_strand_id
1 'polypeptide(L)'
;MKGVDRVYFIMGVFLLLTVCSEPGMDLANDQDFEVTTRWYSEEQVRSGAVVFAGNCAVCHGSNAEGTAGDWRQRLVDGSFPPPPLDGSAHAWHHPNSVLLQVINKGGEAFGGKMPAFAEELEEPEKLAVIAYFQNFWSDEIYAQWIQMGGPN
;
A
#
# COMPACT_ATOMS: atom_id res chain seq x y z
N MET A 1 21.90 -92.13 -3.88
CA MET A 1 23.14 -91.64 -3.25
C MET A 1 23.87 -90.75 -4.25
N LYS A 2 24.06 -89.46 -3.90
CA LYS A 2 25.14 -88.50 -4.26
C LYS A 2 25.45 -88.27 -5.77
N GLY A 3 25.60 -87.05 -6.29
CA GLY A 3 26.01 -85.80 -5.64
C GLY A 3 25.62 -84.55 -6.43
N VAL A 4 25.72 -83.46 -5.68
CA VAL A 4 25.47 -82.05 -5.99
C VAL A 4 26.53 -81.55 -6.96
N ASP A 5 26.20 -80.56 -7.80
CA ASP A 5 26.96 -79.30 -7.97
C ASP A 5 26.42 -78.51 -9.17
N ARG A 6 25.86 -77.32 -8.90
CA ARG A 6 26.29 -76.06 -9.54
C ARG A 6 25.50 -74.86 -9.04
N VAL A 7 26.21 -74.09 -8.22
CA VAL A 7 25.95 -72.68 -7.93
C VAL A 7 26.19 -71.87 -9.20
N TYR A 8 25.19 -71.11 -9.66
CA TYR A 8 25.35 -69.87 -10.45
C TYR A 8 24.20 -68.93 -10.08
N PHE A 9 24.44 -67.94 -9.23
CA PHE A 9 24.92 -66.59 -9.55
C PHE A 9 23.81 -65.66 -10.06
N ILE A 10 23.23 -64.93 -9.11
CA ILE A 10 22.90 -63.50 -9.15
C ILE A 10 21.94 -63.02 -10.26
N MET A 11 20.70 -62.77 -9.82
CA MET A 11 20.01 -61.47 -9.86
C MET A 11 20.31 -60.54 -11.04
N GLY A 12 19.34 -60.43 -11.95
CA GLY A 12 19.32 -59.40 -12.99
C GLY A 12 17.89 -59.03 -13.34
N VAL A 13 17.20 -58.34 -12.42
CA VAL A 13 15.93 -57.66 -12.72
C VAL A 13 16.24 -56.50 -13.66
N PHE A 14 15.96 -56.68 -14.96
CA PHE A 14 15.97 -55.59 -15.92
C PHE A 14 14.70 -54.75 -15.72
N LEU A 15 14.84 -53.73 -14.87
CA LEU A 15 13.85 -52.67 -14.70
C LEU A 15 13.90 -51.78 -15.96
N LEU A 16 12.95 -51.95 -16.88
CA LEU A 16 12.76 -51.04 -18.00
C LEU A 16 12.19 -49.72 -17.46
N LEU A 17 13.07 -48.76 -17.18
CA LEU A 17 12.68 -47.38 -16.91
C LEU A 17 12.19 -46.75 -18.21
N THR A 18 10.87 -46.62 -18.34
CA THR A 18 10.23 -45.74 -19.32
C THR A 18 10.59 -44.29 -18.98
N VAL A 19 11.55 -43.74 -19.72
CA VAL A 19 11.84 -42.30 -19.74
C VAL A 19 10.72 -41.61 -20.51
N CYS A 20 9.78 -41.00 -19.81
CA CYS A 20 8.89 -40.01 -20.40
C CYS A 20 9.67 -38.70 -20.48
N SER A 21 9.92 -38.20 -21.71
CA SER A 21 10.40 -36.83 -21.89
C SER A 21 9.29 -35.86 -21.53
N GLU A 22 9.56 -34.98 -20.57
CA GLU A 22 8.68 -33.87 -20.25
C GLU A 22 8.92 -32.75 -21.29
N PRO A 23 7.89 -32.23 -21.97
CA PRO A 23 8.03 -31.00 -22.72
C PRO A 23 8.26 -29.86 -21.72
N GLY A 24 9.42 -29.20 -21.84
CA GLY A 24 9.78 -28.04 -21.04
C GLY A 24 8.72 -26.95 -21.16
N MET A 25 8.13 -26.58 -20.02
CA MET A 25 7.44 -25.30 -19.88
C MET A 25 8.49 -24.20 -19.93
N ASP A 26 8.48 -23.45 -21.03
CA ASP A 26 9.13 -22.14 -21.12
C ASP A 26 8.52 -21.24 -20.03
N LEU A 27 9.32 -20.95 -18.99
CA LEU A 27 9.04 -19.88 -18.04
C LEU A 27 9.31 -18.55 -18.74
N ALA A 28 8.36 -18.11 -19.57
CA ALA A 28 8.24 -16.71 -19.90
C ALA A 28 8.08 -15.96 -18.57
N ASN A 29 9.14 -15.24 -18.19
CA ASN A 29 9.18 -14.30 -17.09
C ASN A 29 8.24 -13.13 -17.44
N ASP A 30 6.94 -13.34 -17.25
CA ASP A 30 5.97 -12.27 -17.14
C ASP A 30 6.20 -11.65 -15.75
N GLN A 31 6.88 -10.51 -15.73
CA GLN A 31 6.89 -9.67 -14.54
C GLN A 31 5.46 -9.11 -14.45
N ASP A 32 4.58 -9.92 -13.84
CA ASP A 32 3.24 -9.57 -13.41
C ASP A 32 3.39 -8.26 -12.63
N PHE A 33 3.12 -7.14 -13.29
CA PHE A 33 2.89 -5.88 -12.60
C PHE A 33 1.63 -6.13 -11.81
N GLU A 34 1.78 -6.49 -10.55
CA GLU A 34 0.66 -6.67 -9.63
C GLU A 34 -0.11 -5.35 -9.64
N VAL A 35 -1.22 -5.29 -10.37
CA VAL A 35 -2.08 -4.11 -10.42
C VAL A 35 -2.61 -3.94 -9.01
N THR A 36 -1.96 -3.07 -8.23
CA THR A 36 -2.40 -2.79 -6.87
C THR A 36 -3.79 -2.19 -6.95
N THR A 37 -4.80 -3.01 -6.66
CA THR A 37 -6.18 -2.54 -6.70
C THR A 37 -6.34 -1.53 -5.57
N ARG A 38 -6.52 -0.27 -5.95
CA ARG A 38 -6.75 0.81 -4.98
C ARG A 38 -8.13 0.64 -4.35
N TRP A 39 -8.27 0.96 -3.06
CA TRP A 39 -9.54 0.79 -2.33
C TRP A 39 -10.62 1.79 -2.77
N TYR A 40 -10.21 2.86 -3.45
CA TYR A 40 -11.05 3.92 -3.96
C TYR A 40 -11.26 3.80 -5.47
N SER A 41 -12.35 4.38 -5.95
CA SER A 41 -12.65 4.58 -7.36
C SER A 41 -12.13 5.91 -7.89
N GLU A 42 -12.03 6.05 -9.21
CA GLU A 42 -11.73 7.33 -9.86
C GLU A 42 -12.76 8.43 -9.56
N GLU A 43 -14.03 8.07 -9.34
CA GLU A 43 -15.06 9.03 -8.93
C GLU A 43 -14.77 9.59 -7.53
N GLN A 44 -14.34 8.75 -6.58
CA GLN A 44 -13.92 9.22 -5.26
C GLN A 44 -12.70 10.13 -5.34
N VAL A 45 -11.73 9.85 -6.22
CA VAL A 45 -10.59 10.74 -6.46
C VAL A 45 -11.06 12.08 -7.03
N ARG A 46 -11.97 12.08 -8.02
CA ARG A 46 -12.51 13.31 -8.62
C ARG A 46 -13.31 14.15 -7.63
N SER A 47 -14.20 13.53 -6.86
CA SER A 47 -14.96 14.19 -5.79
C SER A 47 -14.02 14.72 -4.70
N GLY A 48 -13.06 13.89 -4.29
CA GLY A 48 -12.03 14.24 -3.32
C GLY A 48 -11.18 15.42 -3.73
N ALA A 49 -10.82 15.54 -5.01
CA ALA A 49 -10.08 16.68 -5.53
C ALA A 49 -10.82 18.02 -5.31
N VAL A 50 -12.14 18.04 -5.50
CA VAL A 50 -12.98 19.22 -5.29
C VAL A 50 -13.00 19.61 -3.81
N VAL A 51 -13.27 18.63 -2.93
CA VAL A 51 -13.30 18.85 -1.48
C VAL A 51 -11.93 19.28 -0.96
N PHE A 52 -10.87 18.62 -1.40
CA PHE A 52 -9.49 18.90 -1.01
C PHE A 52 -9.06 20.30 -1.42
N ALA A 53 -9.38 20.73 -2.65
CA ALA A 53 -9.08 22.08 -3.11
C ALA A 53 -9.78 23.16 -2.27
N GLY A 54 -11.02 22.92 -1.85
CA GLY A 54 -11.79 23.85 -1.03
C GLY A 54 -11.36 23.93 0.44
N ASN A 55 -10.80 22.84 1.00
CA ASN A 55 -10.64 22.70 2.44
C ASN A 55 -9.19 22.44 2.92
N CYS A 56 -8.38 21.76 2.10
CA CYS A 56 -7.11 21.18 2.55
C CYS A 56 -5.90 21.81 1.85
N ALA A 57 -6.03 22.13 0.55
CA ALA A 57 -4.94 22.56 -0.31
C ALA A 57 -4.25 23.86 0.13
N VAL A 58 -4.97 24.74 0.84
CA VAL A 58 -4.40 25.99 1.37
C VAL A 58 -3.20 25.76 2.30
N CYS A 59 -3.17 24.61 2.97
CA CYS A 59 -2.13 24.22 3.92
C CYS A 59 -1.28 23.04 3.42
N HIS A 60 -1.89 22.10 2.69
CA HIS A 60 -1.22 20.88 2.24
C HIS A 60 -0.72 20.95 0.78
N GLY A 61 -0.91 22.05 0.05
CA GLY A 61 -0.56 22.15 -1.38
C GLY A 61 -1.58 21.46 -2.28
N SER A 62 -1.65 21.80 -3.57
CA SER A 62 -2.73 21.32 -4.46
C SER A 62 -2.65 19.81 -4.76
N ASN A 63 -1.44 19.25 -4.77
CA ASN A 63 -1.16 17.83 -4.95
C ASN A 63 -0.83 17.16 -3.61
N ALA A 64 -1.21 17.78 -2.50
CA ALA A 64 -0.91 17.33 -1.15
C ALA A 64 0.61 17.23 -0.84
N GLU A 65 1.44 18.00 -1.54
CA GLU A 65 2.90 18.00 -1.45
C GLU A 65 3.46 18.73 -0.21
N GLY A 66 2.59 19.40 0.56
CA GLY A 66 2.95 20.28 1.67
C GLY A 66 3.52 21.62 1.19
N THR A 67 3.51 22.62 2.08
CA THR A 67 4.00 23.97 1.76
C THR A 67 5.27 24.36 2.51
N ALA A 68 5.72 23.52 3.46
CA ALA A 68 6.90 23.76 4.28
C ALA A 68 8.10 22.96 3.76
N GLY A 69 9.31 23.53 3.85
CA GLY A 69 10.55 22.85 3.45
C GLY A 69 10.88 21.64 4.32
N ASP A 70 10.88 21.81 5.65
CA ASP A 70 10.99 20.69 6.60
C ASP A 70 9.76 20.65 7.51
N TRP A 71 8.88 19.69 7.26
CA TRP A 71 7.64 19.52 8.03
C TRP A 71 7.88 19.03 9.47
N ARG A 72 9.08 18.54 9.78
CA ARG A 72 9.45 18.06 11.11
C ARG A 72 9.96 19.18 12.01
N GLN A 73 10.28 20.34 11.45
CA GLN A 73 10.73 21.49 12.20
C GLN A 73 9.53 22.32 12.68
N ARG A 74 9.50 22.64 13.98
CA ARG A 74 8.49 23.55 14.52
C ARG A 74 8.66 24.97 13.95
N LEU A 75 7.54 25.63 13.70
CA LEU A 75 7.47 27.03 13.33
C LEU A 75 7.86 27.94 14.51
N VAL A 76 8.00 29.24 14.25
CA VAL A 76 8.36 30.27 15.26
C VAL A 76 7.39 30.28 16.44
N ASP A 77 6.11 29.99 16.18
CA ASP A 77 5.06 29.91 17.20
C ASP A 77 5.02 28.56 17.94
N GLY A 78 5.96 27.66 17.66
CA GLY A 78 6.08 26.34 18.28
C GLY A 78 5.19 25.26 17.65
N SER A 79 4.32 25.57 16.70
CA SER A 79 3.47 24.57 16.05
C SER A 79 4.22 23.76 14.98
N PHE A 80 3.76 22.55 14.69
CA PHE A 80 4.20 21.81 13.51
C PHE A 80 3.50 22.33 12.26
N PRO A 81 4.21 22.52 11.14
CA PRO A 81 3.58 22.79 9.85
C PRO A 81 2.77 21.58 9.36
N PRO A 82 1.85 21.78 8.40
CA PRO A 82 1.15 20.68 7.75
C PRO A 82 2.13 19.74 7.04
N PRO A 83 2.11 18.42 7.31
CA PRO A 83 2.97 17.49 6.58
C PRO A 83 2.47 17.31 5.14
N PRO A 84 3.37 16.98 4.19
CA PRO A 84 2.97 16.39 2.91
C PRO A 84 2.09 15.16 3.14
N LEU A 85 1.07 14.97 2.31
CA LEU A 85 0.19 13.80 2.32
C LEU A 85 0.31 12.99 1.03
N ASP A 86 1.13 13.43 0.07
CA ASP A 86 1.39 12.81 -1.24
C ASP A 86 2.26 11.53 -1.18
N GLY A 87 2.59 11.06 0.03
CA GLY A 87 3.42 9.87 0.26
C GLY A 87 4.88 10.18 0.58
N SER A 88 5.33 11.43 0.42
CA SER A 88 6.70 11.85 0.76
C SER A 88 6.97 12.01 2.28
N ALA A 89 5.91 11.93 3.10
CA ALA A 89 5.97 12.00 4.55
C ALA A 89 5.24 10.82 5.22
N HIS A 90 4.90 10.94 6.51
CA HIS A 90 4.55 9.79 7.34
C HIS A 90 3.08 9.34 7.28
N ALA A 91 2.24 9.94 6.42
CA ALA A 91 0.81 9.64 6.36
C ALA A 91 0.52 8.16 6.07
N TRP A 92 1.35 7.50 5.25
CA TRP A 92 1.19 6.08 4.87
C TRP A 92 1.45 5.09 6.02
N HIS A 93 1.97 5.53 7.17
CA HIS A 93 2.07 4.69 8.37
C HIS A 93 0.72 4.50 9.10
N HIS A 94 -0.35 5.14 8.64
CA HIS A 94 -1.63 5.21 9.33
C HIS A 94 -2.78 4.68 8.47
N PRO A 95 -3.62 3.77 8.98
CA PRO A 95 -4.80 3.28 8.26
C PRO A 95 -5.87 4.38 8.15
N ASN A 96 -6.86 4.16 7.27
CA ASN A 96 -7.94 5.12 7.01
C ASN A 96 -8.66 5.55 8.29
N SER A 97 -8.97 4.64 9.21
CA SER A 97 -9.56 4.96 10.52
C SER A 97 -8.77 6.01 11.32
N VAL A 98 -7.44 5.98 11.28
CA VAL A 98 -6.58 6.99 11.94
C VAL A 98 -6.57 8.30 11.16
N LEU A 99 -6.46 8.25 9.83
CA LEU A 99 -6.52 9.43 8.97
C LEU A 99 -7.85 10.17 9.14
N LEU A 100 -8.97 9.45 9.16
CA LEU A 100 -10.31 9.98 9.46
C LEU A 100 -10.37 10.58 10.86
N GLN A 101 -9.75 9.95 11.86
CA GLN A 101 -9.72 10.51 13.21
C GLN A 101 -9.01 11.88 13.23
N VAL A 102 -7.89 12.02 12.52
CA VAL A 102 -7.17 13.30 12.41
C VAL A 102 -8.02 14.34 11.67
N ILE A 103 -8.68 13.97 10.58
CA ILE A 103 -9.59 14.87 9.86
C ILE A 103 -10.75 15.32 10.77
N ASN A 104 -11.35 14.39 11.52
CA ASN A 104 -12.45 14.68 12.42
C ASN A 104 -12.04 15.58 13.60
N LYS A 105 -10.86 15.35 14.20
CA LYS A 105 -10.44 16.02 15.43
C LYS A 105 -9.49 17.20 15.22
N GLY A 106 -8.96 17.38 14.01
CA GLY A 106 -7.92 18.35 13.74
C GLY A 106 -6.55 17.97 14.30
N GLY A 107 -5.61 18.89 14.16
CA GLY A 107 -4.18 18.69 14.46
C GLY A 107 -3.72 19.21 15.82
N GLU A 108 -4.58 19.90 16.57
CA GLU A 108 -4.19 20.62 17.80
C GLU A 108 -3.60 19.67 18.86
N ALA A 109 -4.24 18.51 19.08
CA ALA A 109 -3.75 17.50 20.02
C ALA A 109 -2.36 16.94 19.65
N PHE A 110 -1.93 17.13 18.41
CA PHE A 110 -0.63 16.70 17.88
C PHE A 110 0.37 17.87 17.74
N GLY A 111 0.00 19.07 18.24
CA GLY A 111 0.83 20.27 18.18
C GLY A 111 0.82 20.99 16.82
N GLY A 112 -0.14 20.67 15.95
CA GLY A 112 -0.41 21.38 14.70
C GLY A 112 -1.57 22.38 14.85
N LYS A 113 -1.99 22.94 13.72
CA LYS A 113 -3.10 23.92 13.64
C LYS A 113 -4.22 23.51 12.67
N MET A 114 -4.20 22.27 12.20
CA MET A 114 -5.24 21.75 11.32
C MET A 114 -6.59 21.82 12.04
N PRO A 115 -7.62 22.46 11.46
CA PRO A 115 -8.95 22.51 12.07
C PRO A 115 -9.62 21.13 12.05
N ALA A 116 -10.62 20.96 12.91
CA ALA A 116 -11.49 19.79 12.92
C ALA A 116 -12.54 19.89 11.81
N PHE A 117 -12.83 18.78 11.13
CA PHE A 117 -13.83 18.70 10.06
C PHE A 117 -14.99 17.76 10.38
N ALA A 118 -15.14 17.31 11.63
CA ALA A 118 -16.20 16.38 12.01
C ALA A 118 -17.60 16.87 11.63
N GLU A 119 -17.87 18.16 11.85
CA GLU A 119 -19.17 18.81 11.61
C GLU A 119 -19.22 19.59 10.28
N GLU A 120 -18.10 19.65 9.55
CA GLU A 120 -17.96 20.46 8.32
C GLU A 120 -18.04 19.61 7.05
N LEU A 121 -17.66 18.32 7.16
CA LEU A 121 -17.64 17.37 6.04
C LEU A 121 -18.32 16.07 6.42
N GLU A 122 -19.14 15.56 5.51
CA GLU A 122 -19.75 14.25 5.63
C GLU A 122 -18.69 13.14 5.49
N GLU A 123 -18.96 11.96 6.06
CA GLU A 123 -18.00 10.85 6.03
C GLU A 123 -17.54 10.44 4.60
N PRO A 124 -18.43 10.38 3.58
CA PRO A 124 -18.00 10.12 2.21
C PRO A 124 -17.06 11.18 1.64
N GLU A 125 -17.22 12.45 2.02
CA GLU A 125 -16.34 13.54 1.59
C GLU A 125 -14.96 13.41 2.23
N LYS A 126 -14.91 13.04 3.52
CA LYS A 126 -13.66 12.79 4.24
C LYS A 126 -12.89 11.59 3.65
N LEU A 127 -13.60 10.51 3.30
CA LEU A 127 -13.02 9.37 2.60
C LEU A 127 -12.55 9.75 1.18
N ALA A 128 -13.31 10.57 0.45
CA ALA A 128 -12.91 11.06 -0.87
C ALA A 128 -11.64 11.92 -0.79
N VAL A 129 -11.51 12.77 0.23
CA VAL A 129 -10.27 13.54 0.50
C VAL A 129 -9.08 12.60 0.73
N ILE A 130 -9.27 11.51 1.48
CA ILE A 130 -8.21 10.50 1.68
C ILE A 130 -7.83 9.83 0.35
N ALA A 131 -8.83 9.40 -0.42
CA ALA A 131 -8.60 8.83 -1.75
C ALA A 131 -7.81 9.78 -2.66
N TYR A 132 -8.11 11.08 -2.63
CA TYR A 132 -7.42 12.08 -3.44
C TYR A 132 -5.93 12.17 -3.13
N PHE A 133 -5.53 12.36 -1.86
CA PHE A 133 -4.09 12.47 -1.58
C PHE A 133 -3.36 11.12 -1.76
N GLN A 134 -4.05 10.00 -1.53
CA GLN A 134 -3.48 8.66 -1.77
C GLN A 134 -3.31 8.34 -3.26
N ASN A 135 -3.96 9.08 -4.16
CA ASN A 135 -3.75 8.97 -5.61
C ASN A 135 -2.34 9.41 -6.04
N PHE A 136 -1.63 10.18 -5.20
CA PHE A 136 -0.24 10.55 -5.46
C PHE A 136 0.77 9.52 -4.96
N TRP A 137 0.32 8.49 -4.22
CA TRP A 137 1.21 7.49 -3.65
C TRP A 137 1.64 6.48 -4.72
N SER A 138 2.95 6.22 -4.77
CA SER A 138 3.49 5.13 -5.58
C SER A 138 2.89 3.78 -5.17
N ASP A 139 2.94 2.80 -6.07
CA ASP A 139 2.48 1.44 -5.76
C ASP A 139 3.22 0.84 -4.56
N GLU A 140 4.51 1.16 -4.41
CA GLU A 140 5.32 0.74 -3.26
C GLU A 140 4.80 1.31 -1.93
N ILE A 141 4.56 2.62 -1.87
CA ILE A 141 4.02 3.29 -0.67
C ILE A 141 2.63 2.75 -0.34
N TYR A 142 1.80 2.57 -1.36
CA TYR A 142 0.46 2.01 -1.17
C TYR A 142 0.49 0.57 -0.65
N ALA A 143 1.37 -0.28 -1.20
CA ALA A 143 1.57 -1.64 -0.71
C ALA A 143 2.05 -1.67 0.75
N GLN A 144 2.93 -0.75 1.15
CA GLN A 144 3.34 -0.60 2.55
C GLN A 144 2.17 -0.15 3.44
N TRP A 145 1.37 0.81 2.98
CA TRP A 145 0.19 1.27 3.70
C TRP A 145 -0.86 0.17 3.93
N ILE A 146 -1.04 -0.73 2.96
CA ILE A 146 -1.88 -1.93 3.15
C ILE A 146 -1.39 -2.77 4.33
N GLN A 147 -0.08 -2.93 4.50
CA GLN A 147 0.50 -3.65 5.66
C GLN A 147 0.28 -2.91 6.99
N MET A 148 0.08 -1.59 6.94
CA MET A 148 -0.20 -0.74 8.11
C MET A 148 -1.70 -0.69 8.47
N GLY A 149 -2.53 -1.52 7.83
CA GLY A 149 -3.96 -1.65 8.10
C GLY A 149 -4.87 -1.05 7.02
N GLY A 150 -4.32 -0.36 6.02
CA GLY A 150 -5.04 0.00 4.81
C GLY A 150 -6.40 0.68 5.08
N PRO A 151 -7.47 0.28 4.36
CA PRO A 151 -8.75 0.98 4.38
C PRO A 151 -9.61 0.78 5.65
N ASN A 152 -9.13 0.03 6.65
CA ASN A 152 -9.89 -0.35 7.86
C ASN A 152 -10.56 0.82 8.61
#